data_AF-A0A938MF74-F1
#
_entry.id   AF-A0A938MF74-F1
#
_cell.length_a   1.000
_cell.length_b   1.000
_cell.length_c   1.000
_cell.angle_alpha   90.00
_cell.angle_beta   90.00
_cell.angle_gamma   90.00
#
_symmetry.space_group_name_H-M   'P 1'
#
loop_
_entity.id
_entity.type
_entity.pdbx_description
1 polymer ?
#
loop_
_entity_poly.entity_id
_entity_poly.type
_entity_poly.pdbx_seq_one_letter_code
_entity_poly.pdbx_strand_id
1 'polypeptide(L)'
;MPVPETKLTGHAKDALEERAIPEEWVWRTITTPDRTEIRADNNTHYIKAIPEYGGRFLRVVVNPHVTPRRVVTVFFDRRLRRDHETQSGQRE
;
A
#
# COMPACT_ATOMS: atom_id res chain seq x y z
N MET A 1 5.02 3.81 -21.09
CA MET A 1 5.21 4.99 -20.22
C MET A 1 6.39 4.69 -19.30
N PRO A 2 7.40 5.57 -19.16
CA PRO A 2 8.52 5.30 -18.26
C PRO A 2 8.03 5.39 -16.82
N VAL A 3 8.17 4.29 -16.07
CA VAL A 3 8.02 4.34 -14.62
C VAL A 3 9.04 5.33 -14.07
N PRO A 4 8.66 6.29 -13.20
CA PRO A 4 9.65 7.13 -12.55
C PRO A 4 10.65 6.22 -11.85
N GLU A 5 11.93 6.56 -11.93
CA GLU A 5 13.02 5.80 -11.35
C GLU A 5 12.78 5.70 -9.83
N THR A 6 12.16 4.60 -9.41
CA THR A 6 11.82 4.32 -8.01
C THR A 6 12.47 3.01 -7.61
N LYS A 7 13.30 3.03 -6.56
CA LYS A 7 13.93 1.83 -6.02
C LYS A 7 13.25 1.38 -4.74
N LEU A 8 12.93 0.08 -4.68
CA LEU A 8 12.61 -0.59 -3.44
C LEU A 8 13.90 -0.70 -2.61
N THR A 9 13.84 -0.26 -1.35
CA THR A 9 14.92 -0.54 -0.39
C THR A 9 14.80 -1.99 0.10
N GLY A 10 15.87 -2.54 0.69
CA GLY A 10 15.83 -3.89 1.27
C GLY A 10 14.68 -4.07 2.26
N HIS A 11 14.39 -3.05 3.08
CA HIS A 11 13.25 -3.03 4.00
C HIS A 11 11.89 -3.10 3.29
N ALA A 12 11.74 -2.42 2.16
CA ALA A 12 10.49 -2.48 1.39
C ALA A 12 10.31 -3.86 0.75
N LYS A 13 11.38 -4.47 0.24
CA LYS A 13 11.34 -5.81 -0.37
C LYS A 13 11.04 -6.88 0.67
N ASP A 14 11.70 -6.83 1.82
CA ASP A 14 11.44 -7.72 2.95
C ASP A 14 9.98 -7.62 3.42
N ALA A 15 9.45 -6.39 3.55
CA ALA A 15 8.06 -6.17 3.92
C ALA A 15 7.06 -6.65 2.84
N LEU A 16 7.43 -6.62 1.56
CA LEU A 16 6.64 -7.18 0.46
C LEU A 16 6.56 -8.71 0.59
N GLU A 17 7.71 -9.36 0.74
CA GLU A 17 7.83 -10.82 0.82
C GLU A 17 7.18 -11.37 2.10
N GLU A 18 7.47 -10.78 3.27
CA GLU A 18 6.91 -11.19 4.57
C GLU A 18 5.36 -11.11 4.58
N ARG A 19 4.80 -10.17 3.83
CA ARG A 19 3.35 -9.89 3.82
C ARG A 19 2.66 -10.41 2.56
N ALA A 20 3.38 -11.12 1.69
CA ALA A 20 2.92 -11.58 0.39
C ALA A 20 2.22 -10.47 -0.44
N ILE A 21 2.80 -9.28 -0.43
CA ILE A 21 2.30 -8.14 -1.20
C ILE A 21 2.89 -8.23 -2.61
N PRO A 22 2.06 -8.30 -3.66
CA PRO A 22 2.56 -8.19 -5.02
C PRO A 22 3.10 -6.79 -5.29
N GLU A 23 4.26 -6.71 -5.91
CA GLU A 23 4.89 -5.44 -6.33
C GLU A 23 3.94 -4.63 -7.22
N GLU A 24 3.10 -5.28 -8.02
CA GLU A 24 2.06 -4.64 -8.84
C GLU A 24 1.18 -3.70 -8.01
N TRP A 25 0.79 -4.07 -6.78
CA TRP A 25 -0.01 -3.18 -5.93
C TRP A 25 0.78 -1.97 -5.46
N VAL A 26 2.09 -2.09 -5.25
CA VAL A 26 2.96 -0.95 -4.95
C VAL A 26 2.98 0.01 -6.13
N TRP A 27 3.25 -0.50 -7.34
CA TRP A 27 3.23 0.30 -8.56
C TRP A 27 1.87 0.97 -8.80
N ARG A 28 0.77 0.24 -8.60
CA ARG A 28 -0.59 0.75 -8.74
C ARG A 28 -0.92 1.82 -7.68
N THR A 29 -0.39 1.67 -6.48
CA THR A 29 -0.54 2.65 -5.38
C THR A 29 0.27 3.90 -5.61
N ILE A 30 1.46 3.79 -6.20
CA ILE A 30 2.27 4.96 -6.60
C ILE A 30 1.64 5.68 -7.81
N THR A 31 1.10 4.92 -8.78
CA THR A 31 0.54 5.49 -10.02
C THR A 31 -0.85 6.07 -9.81
N THR A 32 -1.67 5.40 -9.00
CA THR A 32 -3.07 5.75 -8.73
C THR A 32 -3.35 5.56 -7.23
N PRO A 33 -2.78 6.40 -6.37
CA PRO A 33 -3.12 6.41 -4.95
C PRO A 33 -4.57 6.83 -4.77
N ASP A 34 -5.26 6.19 -3.82
CA ASP A 34 -6.61 6.61 -3.44
C ASP A 34 -6.55 7.81 -2.49
N ARG A 35 -5.57 7.78 -1.58
CA ARG A 35 -5.21 8.91 -0.73
C ARG A 35 -3.71 9.10 -0.73
N THR A 36 -3.28 10.37 -0.73
CA THR A 36 -1.88 10.75 -0.60
C THR A 36 -1.75 11.66 0.61
N GLU A 37 -0.90 11.27 1.55
CA GLU A 37 -0.67 12.03 2.77
C GLU A 37 0.81 12.40 2.87
N ILE A 38 1.10 13.70 2.82
CA ILE A 38 2.45 14.23 2.92
C ILE A 38 2.69 14.59 4.37
N ARG A 39 3.62 13.90 5.04
CA ARG A 39 4.02 14.21 6.42
C ARG A 39 4.98 15.40 6.44
N ALA A 40 5.03 16.10 7.58
CA ALA A 40 5.98 17.20 7.81
C ALA A 40 7.44 16.73 7.73
N ASP A 41 7.71 15.45 8.02
CA ASP A 41 8.98 14.76 7.81
C ASP A 41 9.32 14.53 6.32
N ASN A 42 8.49 15.08 5.43
CA ASN A 42 8.64 15.08 3.99
C ASN A 42 8.65 13.69 3.33
N ASN A 43 8.14 12.70 4.06
CA ASN A 43 7.75 11.40 3.53
C ASN A 43 6.34 11.49 2.94
N THR A 44 6.16 10.90 1.75
CA THR A 44 4.86 10.79 1.09
C THR A 44 4.28 9.42 1.33
N HIS A 45 3.11 9.38 1.96
CA HIS A 45 2.40 8.16 2.30
C HIS A 45 1.26 7.99 1.29
N TYR A 46 1.43 7.05 0.37
CA TYR A 46 0.38 6.65 -0.57
C TYR A 46 -0.47 5.56 0.06
N ILE A 47 -1.77 5.76 0.10
CA ILE A 47 -2.73 4.83 0.67
C ILE A 47 -3.66 4.41 -0.47
N LYS A 48 -3.85 3.09 -0.63
CA LYS A 48 -4.77 2.54 -1.61
C LYS A 48 -5.59 1.41 -1.00
N ALA A 49 -6.90 1.45 -1.19
CA ALA A 49 -7.76 0.31 -0.86
C ALA A 49 -7.52 -0.82 -1.88
N ILE A 50 -7.20 -2.01 -1.37
CA ILE A 50 -7.07 -3.24 -2.15
C ILE A 50 -8.26 -4.14 -1.77
N PRO A 51 -9.41 -3.98 -2.44
CA PRO A 51 -10.57 -4.84 -2.20
C PRO A 51 -10.26 -6.31 -2.50
N GLU A 52 -9.38 -6.58 -3.47
CA GLU A 52 -8.91 -7.91 -3.87
C GLU A 52 -8.22 -8.70 -2.74
N TYR A 53 -7.70 -8.01 -1.70
CA TYR A 53 -7.05 -8.63 -0.56
C TYR A 53 -7.89 -8.54 0.72
N GLY A 54 -9.21 -8.69 0.58
CA GLY A 54 -10.16 -8.65 1.69
C GLY A 54 -10.48 -7.24 2.17
N GLY A 55 -10.46 -6.23 1.29
CA GLY A 55 -10.80 -4.86 1.66
C GLY A 55 -9.73 -4.12 2.46
N ARG A 56 -8.47 -4.55 2.39
CA ARG A 56 -7.37 -3.96 3.16
C ARG A 56 -6.83 -2.70 2.51
N PHE A 57 -6.33 -1.78 3.33
CA PHE A 57 -5.65 -0.57 2.83
C PHE A 57 -4.15 -0.81 2.80
N LEU A 58 -3.55 -0.72 1.61
CA LEU A 58 -2.12 -0.74 1.40
C LEU A 58 -1.57 0.67 1.60
N ARG A 59 -0.64 0.81 2.55
CA ARG A 59 0.10 2.06 2.78
C ARG A 59 1.54 1.89 2.30
N VAL A 60 1.93 2.71 1.33
CA VAL A 60 3.28 2.77 0.75
C VAL A 60 3.91 4.09 1.16
N VAL A 61 5.02 4.02 1.88
CA VAL A 61 5.80 5.20 2.29
C VAL A 61 6.95 5.37 1.32
N VAL A 62 6.93 6.49 0.60
CA VAL A 62 7.96 6.87 -0.35
C VAL A 62 8.64 8.13 0.15
N ASN A 63 9.96 8.13 0.12
CA ASN A 63 10.74 9.33 0.35
C ASN A 63 11.06 9.99 -1.01
N PRO A 64 10.39 11.11 -1.36
CA PRO A 64 10.64 11.84 -2.60
C PRO A 64 11.93 12.69 -2.56
N HIS A 65 12.55 12.89 -1.40
CA HIS A 65 13.77 13.70 -1.29
C HIS A 65 15.02 13.03 -1.84
N VAL A 66 14.98 11.72 -2.02
CA VAL A 66 16.07 10.98 -2.64
C VAL A 66 15.74 10.78 -4.11
N THR A 67 16.71 11.07 -4.98
CA THR A 67 16.63 10.75 -6.41
C THR A 67 17.61 9.62 -6.69
N PRO A 68 17.17 8.43 -7.13
CA PRO A 68 15.79 8.03 -7.43
C PRO A 68 14.90 7.87 -6.19
N ARG A 69 13.58 8.03 -6.37
CA ARG A 69 12.57 7.95 -5.29
C ARG A 69 12.68 6.61 -4.58
N ARG A 70 12.80 6.58 -3.25
CA ARG A 70 12.93 5.31 -2.51
C ARG A 70 11.66 4.95 -1.78
N VAL A 71 11.20 3.73 -1.98
CA VAL A 71 10.18 3.14 -1.13
C VAL A 71 10.85 2.75 0.17
N VAL A 72 10.49 3.46 1.24
CA VAL A 72 11.05 3.26 2.58
C VAL A 72 10.42 2.02 3.21
N THR A 73 9.09 1.93 3.14
CA THR A 73 8.35 0.81 3.72
C THR A 73 6.97 0.67 3.07
N VAL A 74 6.42 -0.54 3.12
CA VAL A 74 5.07 -0.86 2.66
C VAL A 74 4.39 -1.77 3.67
N PHE A 75 3.16 -1.45 4.03
CA PHE A 75 2.40 -2.25 4.98
C PHE A 75 0.90 -2.14 4.76
N PHE A 76 0.19 -3.23 5.06
CA PHE A 76 -1.26 -3.22 5.17
C PHE A 76 -1.72 -2.74 6.53
N ASP A 77 -2.73 -1.87 6.53
CA ASP A 77 -3.52 -1.62 7.73
C ASP A 77 -4.44 -2.83 7.95
N ARG A 78 -4.12 -3.64 8.96
CA ARG A 78 -4.87 -4.85 9.33
C ARG A 78 -6.04 -4.55 10.26
N ARG A 79 -6.20 -3.29 10.71
CA ARG A 79 -7.13 -2.90 11.76
C ARG A 79 -8.53 -2.60 11.22
N LEU A 80 -8.64 -2.26 9.94
CA LEU A 80 -9.90 -2.24 9.18
C LEU A 80 -10.26 -3.64 8.67
N ARG A 81 -10.36 -4.63 9.56
CA ARG A 81 -11.27 -5.74 9.28
C ARG A 81 -12.66 -5.13 9.35
N ARG A 82 -13.34 -5.01 8.20
CA ARG A 82 -14.80 -5.10 8.27
C ARG A 82 -15.06 -6.45 8.90
N ASP A 83 -15.63 -6.38 10.10
CA ASP A 83 -16.37 -7.48 10.69
C ASP A 83 -17.37 -7.91 9.62
N HIS A 84 -17.00 -8.93 8.84
CA HIS A 84 -17.94 -9.59 7.96
C HIS A 84 -18.70 -10.52 8.90
N GLU A 85 -19.64 -9.92 9.63
CA GLU A 85 -20.76 -10.65 10.17
C GLU A 85 -21.35 -11.40 8.98
N THR A 86 -21.18 -12.72 9.05
CA THR A 86 -21.85 -13.69 8.22
C THR A 86 -23.35 -13.44 8.39
N GLN A 87 -23.97 -12.65 7.49
CA GLN A 87 -25.42 -12.66 7.39
C GLN A 87 -25.81 -13.98 6.75
N SER A 88 -25.90 -14.95 7.67
CA SER A 88 -26.49 -16.25 7.51
C SER A 88 -27.97 -16.06 7.16
N GLY A 89 -28.50 -16.99 6.38
CA GLY A 89 -29.78 -16.86 5.69
C GLY A 89 -30.93 -16.29 6.50
N GLN A 90 -31.67 -15.40 5.86
CA GLN A 90 -33.12 -15.33 6.08
C GLN A 90 -33.78 -15.92 4.84
N ARG A 91 -34.19 -17.17 5.02
CA ARG A 91 -35.30 -17.78 4.31
C ARG A 91 -36.57 -17.18 4.92
N GLU A 92 -37.45 -16.58 4.12
CA GLU A 92 -38.90 -16.53 4.33
C GLU A 92 -39.60 -16.43 2.97
#